data_AF-A0A0X3PDE4-F1
#
_entry.id   AF-A0A0X3PDE4-F1
#
_cell.length_a   1.000
_cell.length_b   1.000
_cell.length_c   1.000
_cell.angle_alpha   90.00
_cell.angle_beta   90.00
_cell.angle_gamma   90.00
#
_symmetry.space_group_name_H-M   'P 1'
#
loop_
_entity.id
_entity.type
_entity.pdbx_description
1 polymer ?
#
loop_
_entity_poly.entity_id
_entity_poly.type
_entity_poly.pdbx_seq_one_letter_code
_entity_poly.pdbx_strand_id
1 'polypeptide(L)'
;MPKDLLFALQKEAGIDSAYPQNTSVDNNYLTSFFNEVETLRNEVNVISRLVDEIKSRHSEILAAPHQDGTTKARVEEIMAEIKRRAGFVRTSLKQLEASIQQEEAANGDAADIRIKKTQHSTIARRFLTVMQDYSKAQTDYRDANKQRIRRQMEIGMLLLLLLLLMLLLPMPC
;
A
#
# COMPACT_ATOMS: atom_id res chain seq x y z
N MET A 1 -11.45 21.60 41.68
CA MET A 1 -11.05 22.12 40.36
C MET A 1 -9.56 22.37 40.39
N PRO A 2 -8.74 21.74 39.53
CA PRO A 2 -7.31 22.00 39.51
C PRO A 2 -7.08 23.41 38.98
N LYS A 3 -6.54 24.28 39.83
CA LYS A 3 -6.16 25.66 39.46
C LYS A 3 -4.89 25.57 38.61
N ASP A 4 -4.88 26.27 37.48
CA ASP A 4 -3.80 26.31 36.50
C ASP A 4 -2.42 26.53 37.14
N LEU A 5 -1.71 25.43 37.38
CA LEU A 5 -0.37 25.41 37.96
C LEU A 5 0.65 26.12 37.06
N LEU A 6 0.36 26.16 35.76
CA LEU A 6 1.13 26.84 34.73
C LEU A 6 1.27 28.35 35.03
N PHE A 7 0.18 29.00 35.46
CA PHE A 7 0.16 30.43 35.76
C PHE A 7 0.93 30.75 37.05
N ALA A 8 0.86 29.86 38.04
CA ALA A 8 1.59 30.01 39.29
C ALA A 8 3.11 29.92 39.07
N LEU A 9 3.55 28.94 38.28
CA LEU A 9 4.97 28.76 37.94
C LEU A 9 5.51 29.92 37.09
N GLN A 10 4.70 30.46 36.18
CA GLN A 10 5.10 31.57 35.32
C GLN A 10 5.29 32.88 36.10
N LYS A 11 4.54 33.07 37.19
CA LYS A 11 4.67 34.24 38.07
C LYS A 11 5.84 34.11 39.05
N GLU A 12 6.12 32.91 39.56
CA GLU A 12 7.25 32.69 40.48
C GLU A 12 8.61 32.72 39.79
N ALA A 13 8.69 32.27 38.55
CA ALA A 13 9.97 32.07 37.88
C ALA A 13 10.59 33.35 37.29
N GLY A 14 9.90 34.50 37.31
CA GLY A 14 10.43 35.77 36.78
C GLY A 14 10.98 35.63 35.35
N ILE A 15 10.42 34.73 34.55
CA ILE A 15 10.91 34.42 33.22
C ILE A 15 10.37 35.48 32.28
N ASP A 16 11.19 36.50 32.00
CA ASP A 16 11.07 37.23 30.74
C ASP A 16 11.09 36.18 29.62
N SER A 17 9.96 36.07 28.90
CA SER A 17 9.71 35.08 27.85
C SER A 17 10.57 35.34 26.61
N ALA A 18 11.88 35.42 26.76
CA ALA A 18 12.83 35.26 25.68
C ALA A 18 13.27 33.79 25.70
N TYR A 19 12.40 32.89 25.23
CA TYR A 19 12.90 31.65 24.68
C TYR A 19 13.90 32.05 23.59
N PRO A 20 15.18 31.65 23.66
CA PRO A 20 16.06 31.81 22.51
C PRO A 20 15.44 31.01 21.37
N GLN A 21 14.75 31.70 20.47
CA GLN A 21 14.35 31.16 19.18
C GLN A 21 15.65 30.93 18.43
N ASN A 22 16.25 29.77 18.65
CA ASN A 22 17.22 29.21 17.72
C ASN A 22 16.42 28.72 16.50
N THR A 23 15.85 29.65 15.73
CA THR A 23 15.03 29.39 14.54
C THR A 23 15.85 29.39 13.26
N SER A 24 17.18 29.39 13.35
CA SER A 24 18.03 29.11 12.18
C SER A 24 18.36 27.61 12.08
N VAL A 25 17.39 26.75 12.38
CA VAL A 25 17.32 25.46 11.67
C VAL A 25 17.24 25.84 10.20
N ASP A 26 18.08 25.24 9.36
CA ASP A 26 18.12 25.49 7.93
C ASP A 26 16.78 25.03 7.30
N ASN A 27 15.74 25.87 7.47
CA ASN A 27 14.33 25.52 7.29
C ASN A 27 14.07 24.98 5.89
N ASN A 28 14.85 25.43 4.91
CA ASN A 28 14.73 25.01 3.52
C ASN A 28 15.15 23.54 3.31
N TYR A 29 16.17 23.06 4.03
CA TYR A 29 16.68 21.70 3.88
C TYR A 29 15.70 20.66 4.45
N LEU A 30 15.25 20.86 5.69
CA LEU A 30 14.25 19.97 6.29
C LEU A 30 12.90 20.07 5.57
N THR A 31 12.52 21.23 5.04
CA THR A 31 11.31 21.38 4.21
C THR A 31 11.37 20.48 2.97
N SER A 32 12.51 20.42 2.28
CA SER A 32 12.68 19.51 1.13
C SER A 32 12.51 18.05 1.53
N PHE A 33 13.11 17.64 2.64
CA PHE A 33 12.98 16.28 3.17
C PHE A 33 11.53 15.93 3.52
N PHE A 34 10.81 16.83 4.21
CA PHE A 34 9.40 16.60 4.56
C PHE A 34 8.50 16.53 3.33
N ASN A 35 8.77 17.31 2.29
CA ASN A 35 8.05 17.23 1.01
C ASN A 35 8.27 15.88 0.31
N GLU A 36 9.50 15.36 0.33
CA GLU A 36 9.81 14.04 -0.21
C GLU A 36 9.10 12.92 0.57
N VAL A 37 9.14 12.99 1.90
CA VAL A 37 8.42 12.08 2.80
C VAL A 37 6.92 12.09 2.53
N GLU A 38 6.33 13.28 2.36
CA GLU A 38 4.90 13.42 2.11
C GLU A 38 4.53 12.86 0.72
N THR A 39 5.36 13.09 -0.28
CA THR A 39 5.20 12.49 -1.61
C THR A 39 5.20 10.95 -1.51
N LEU A 40 6.15 10.37 -0.77
CA LEU A 40 6.22 8.92 -0.59
C LEU A 40 5.02 8.36 0.17
N ARG A 41 4.56 9.04 1.22
CA ARG A 41 3.35 8.65 1.95
C ARG A 41 2.13 8.64 1.04
N ASN A 42 1.99 9.64 0.17
CA ASN A 42 0.91 9.75 -0.79
C ASN A 42 0.98 8.67 -1.86
N GLU A 43 2.15 8.37 -2.40
CA GLU A 43 2.31 7.24 -3.34
C GLU A 43 1.93 5.90 -2.70
N VAL A 44 2.33 5.65 -1.44
CA VAL A 44 1.90 4.43 -0.71
C VAL A 44 0.38 4.42 -0.47
N ASN A 45 -0.24 5.58 -0.18
CA ASN A 45 -1.70 5.70 -0.09
C ASN A 45 -2.39 5.32 -1.41
N VAL A 46 -1.87 5.82 -2.54
CA VAL A 46 -2.42 5.54 -3.87
C VAL A 46 -2.28 4.05 -4.20
N ILE A 47 -1.12 3.44 -3.95
CA ILE A 47 -0.92 2.01 -4.14
C ILE A 47 -1.95 1.22 -3.31
N SER A 48 -2.17 1.59 -2.04
CA SER A 48 -3.17 0.93 -1.19
C SER A 48 -4.56 0.96 -1.81
N ARG A 49 -4.99 2.12 -2.34
CA ARG A 49 -6.30 2.24 -3.01
C ARG A 49 -6.38 1.40 -4.28
N LEU A 50 -5.31 1.34 -5.08
CA LEU A 50 -5.23 0.49 -6.27
C LEU A 50 -5.30 -1.00 -5.89
N VAL A 51 -4.72 -1.39 -4.76
CA VAL A 51 -4.82 -2.75 -4.21
C VAL A 51 -6.23 -3.10 -3.76
N ASP A 52 -7.00 -2.12 -3.27
CA ASP A 52 -8.41 -2.37 -2.95
C ASP A 52 -9.28 -2.41 -4.22
N GLU A 53 -8.99 -1.56 -5.21
CA GLU A 53 -9.65 -1.60 -6.52
C GLU A 53 -9.43 -2.95 -7.21
N ILE A 54 -8.20 -3.48 -7.22
CA ILE A 54 -7.91 -4.76 -7.87
C ILE A 54 -8.64 -5.93 -7.20
N LYS A 55 -8.83 -5.90 -5.87
CA LYS A 55 -9.64 -6.89 -5.15
C LYS A 55 -11.10 -6.84 -5.61
N SER A 56 -11.66 -5.65 -5.78
CA SER A 56 -13.03 -5.48 -6.31
C SER A 56 -13.16 -6.04 -7.72
N ARG A 57 -12.25 -5.65 -8.63
CA ARG A 57 -12.27 -6.12 -10.03
C ARG A 57 -12.07 -7.64 -10.14
N HIS A 58 -11.17 -8.20 -9.34
CA HIS A 58 -11.00 -9.65 -9.25
C HIS A 58 -12.28 -10.35 -8.76
N SER A 59 -12.98 -9.78 -7.78
CA SER A 59 -14.26 -10.30 -7.30
C SER A 59 -15.34 -10.24 -8.38
N GLU A 60 -15.44 -9.12 -9.12
CA GLU A 60 -16.37 -8.96 -10.25
C GLU A 60 -16.13 -10.03 -11.32
N ILE A 61 -14.86 -10.31 -11.69
CA ILE A 61 -14.50 -11.38 -12.63
C ILE A 61 -14.91 -12.77 -12.09
N LEU A 62 -14.75 -13.00 -10.79
CA LEU A 62 -15.14 -14.27 -10.14
C LEU A 62 -16.66 -14.46 -10.06
N ALA A 63 -17.43 -13.37 -9.97
CA ALA A 63 -18.90 -13.40 -9.94
C ALA A 63 -19.53 -13.49 -11.34
N ALA A 64 -18.89 -12.91 -12.36
CA ALA A 64 -19.42 -12.90 -13.72
C ALA A 64 -19.45 -14.32 -14.33
N PRO A 65 -20.57 -14.74 -14.96
CA PRO A 65 -20.69 -16.05 -15.60
C PRO A 65 -19.86 -16.17 -16.88
N HIS A 66 -19.52 -15.04 -17.51
CA HIS A 66 -18.68 -14.95 -18.71
C HIS A 66 -17.57 -13.92 -18.47
N GLN A 67 -16.44 -14.05 -19.16
CA GLN A 67 -15.32 -13.11 -19.01
C GLN A 67 -15.65 -11.78 -19.69
N ASP A 68 -15.76 -10.71 -18.90
CA ASP A 68 -15.85 -9.34 -19.42
C ASP A 68 -14.44 -8.81 -19.76
N GLY A 69 -14.20 -8.58 -21.06
CA GLY A 69 -12.92 -8.08 -21.57
C GLY A 69 -12.55 -6.70 -21.03
N THR A 70 -13.55 -5.86 -20.70
CA THR A 70 -13.30 -4.51 -20.18
C THR A 70 -12.76 -4.54 -18.76
N THR A 71 -13.38 -5.34 -17.88
CA THR A 71 -12.89 -5.57 -16.51
C THR A 71 -11.49 -6.18 -16.50
N LYS A 72 -11.19 -7.11 -17.42
CA LYS A 72 -9.85 -7.70 -17.54
C LYS A 72 -8.79 -6.68 -17.96
N ALA A 73 -9.07 -5.84 -18.95
CA ALA A 73 -8.17 -4.78 -19.36
C ALA A 73 -7.89 -3.79 -18.21
N ARG A 74 -8.92 -3.46 -17.42
CA ARG A 74 -8.78 -2.60 -16.24
C ARG A 74 -7.87 -3.23 -15.17
N VAL A 75 -7.98 -4.54 -14.95
CA VAL A 75 -7.08 -5.27 -14.03
C VAL A 75 -5.62 -5.17 -14.49
N GLU A 76 -5.35 -5.35 -15.77
CA GLU A 76 -3.99 -5.24 -16.33
C GLU A 76 -3.42 -3.82 -16.20
N GLU A 77 -4.25 -2.79 -16.42
CA GLU A 77 -3.89 -1.38 -16.21
C GLU A 77 -3.53 -1.11 -14.74
N ILE A 78 -4.37 -1.54 -13.79
CA ILE A 78 -4.13 -1.36 -12.35
C ILE A 78 -2.84 -2.07 -11.93
N MET A 79 -2.58 -3.29 -12.43
CA MET A 79 -1.34 -4.02 -12.14
C MET A 79 -0.10 -3.26 -12.63
N ALA A 80 -0.16 -2.70 -13.85
CA ALA A 80 0.93 -1.92 -14.42
C ALA A 80 1.20 -0.66 -13.58
N GLU A 81 0.13 0.03 -13.16
CA GLU A 81 0.25 1.25 -12.35
C GLU A 81 0.78 0.95 -10.94
N ILE A 82 0.31 -0.11 -10.27
CA ILE A 82 0.87 -0.58 -8.99
C ILE A 82 2.37 -0.84 -9.14
N LYS A 83 2.79 -1.56 -10.19
CA LYS A 83 4.19 -1.89 -10.43
C LYS A 83 5.05 -0.63 -10.64
N ARG A 84 4.54 0.33 -11.42
CA ARG A 84 5.22 1.60 -11.69
C ARG A 84 5.42 2.40 -10.40
N ARG A 85 4.34 2.62 -9.63
CA ARG A 85 4.38 3.39 -8.37
C ARG A 85 5.21 2.69 -7.30
N ALA A 86 5.10 1.37 -7.16
CA ALA A 86 5.93 0.60 -6.24
C ALA A 86 7.43 0.70 -6.60
N GLY A 87 7.76 0.72 -7.89
CA GLY A 87 9.12 0.98 -8.37
C GLY A 87 9.64 2.35 -7.93
N PHE A 88 8.82 3.40 -8.11
CA PHE A 88 9.16 4.75 -7.66
C PHE A 88 9.40 4.83 -6.15
N VAL A 89 8.47 4.30 -5.35
CA VAL A 89 8.58 4.30 -3.87
C VAL A 89 9.82 3.53 -3.42
N ARG A 90 10.11 2.38 -4.03
CA ARG A 90 11.29 1.57 -3.69
C ARG A 90 12.60 2.32 -3.98
N THR A 91 12.71 2.96 -5.13
CA THR A 91 13.92 3.71 -5.51
C THR A 91 14.12 4.91 -4.59
N SER A 92 13.05 5.65 -4.31
CA SER A 92 13.11 6.84 -3.46
C SER A 92 13.44 6.49 -2.00
N LEU A 93 12.87 5.41 -1.45
CA LEU A 93 13.23 4.93 -0.10
C LEU A 93 14.72 4.57 -0.01
N LYS A 94 15.28 3.91 -1.04
CA LYS A 94 16.72 3.60 -1.09
C LYS A 94 17.58 4.86 -1.17
N GLN A 95 17.16 5.85 -1.96
CA GLN A 95 17.87 7.13 -2.06
C GLN A 95 17.86 7.86 -0.72
N LEU A 96 16.71 7.87 -0.05
CA LEU A 96 16.57 8.48 1.27
C LEU A 96 17.45 7.77 2.30
N GLU A 97 17.48 6.43 2.31
CA GLU A 97 18.35 5.65 3.19
C GLU A 97 19.84 5.98 2.96
N ALA A 98 20.27 6.05 1.71
CA ALA A 98 21.65 6.42 1.35
C ALA A 98 22.00 7.85 1.78
N SER A 99 21.08 8.81 1.60
CA SER A 99 21.27 10.18 2.04
C SER A 99 21.43 10.28 3.56
N ILE A 100 20.63 9.52 4.32
CA ILE A 100 20.73 9.47 5.79
C ILE A 100 22.09 8.91 6.22
N GLN A 101 22.57 7.84 5.57
CA GLN A 101 23.87 7.23 5.89
C GLN A 101 25.04 8.17 5.60
N GLN A 102 24.97 8.91 4.49
CA GLN A 102 25.99 9.89 4.12
C GLN A 102 26.06 11.05 5.13
N GLU A 103 24.92 11.56 5.57
CA GLU A 103 24.82 12.62 6.56
C GLU A 103 25.31 12.16 7.95
N GLU A 104 25.02 10.91 8.32
CA GLU A 104 25.54 10.30 9.54
C GLU A 104 27.07 10.15 9.49
N ALA A 105 27.64 9.73 8.37
CA ALA A 105 29.09 9.66 8.18
C ALA A 105 29.77 11.04 8.20
N ALA A 106 29.05 12.09 7.81
CA ALA A 106 29.52 13.47 7.84
C ALA A 106 29.37 14.14 9.23
N ASN A 107 28.96 13.40 10.27
CA ASN A 107 28.63 13.93 11.60
C ASN A 107 27.56 15.04 11.55
N GLY A 108 26.51 14.83 10.75
CA GLY A 108 25.33 15.70 10.72
C GLY A 108 24.59 15.75 12.06
N ASP A 109 23.61 16.65 12.17
CA ASP A 109 22.88 16.84 13.42
C ASP A 109 22.15 15.55 13.86
N ALA A 110 22.38 15.14 15.11
CA ALA A 110 21.85 13.89 15.64
C ALA A 110 20.32 13.89 15.76
N ALA A 111 19.70 15.06 15.97
CA ALA A 111 18.25 15.16 16.04
C ALA A 111 17.64 15.01 14.63
N ASP A 112 18.22 15.66 13.62
CA ASP A 112 17.80 15.55 12.22
C ASP A 112 17.94 14.12 11.69
N ILE A 113 19.08 13.47 11.93
CA ILE A 113 19.32 12.06 11.55
C ILE A 113 18.25 11.15 12.17
N ARG A 114 17.93 11.35 13.46
CA ARG A 114 16.90 10.56 14.16
C ARG A 114 15.52 10.76 13.52
N ILE A 115 15.13 12.00 13.24
CA ILE A 115 13.85 12.31 12.59
C ILE A 115 13.76 11.60 11.23
N LYS A 116 14.81 11.71 10.41
CA LYS A 116 14.85 11.09 9.08
C LYS A 116 14.77 9.56 9.14
N LYS A 117 15.54 8.92 10.04
CA LYS A 117 15.50 7.46 10.26
C LYS A 117 14.10 6.99 10.67
N THR A 118 13.44 7.70 11.58
CA THR A 118 12.09 7.36 12.02
C THR A 118 11.07 7.46 10.89
N GLN A 119 11.13 8.52 10.07
CA GLN A 119 10.23 8.68 8.93
C GLN A 119 10.46 7.58 7.88
N HIS A 120 11.71 7.34 7.48
CA HIS A 120 12.08 6.30 6.53
C HIS A 120 11.55 4.93 6.98
N SER A 121 11.81 4.53 8.23
CA SER A 121 11.35 3.24 8.77
C SER A 121 9.83 3.11 8.78
N THR A 122 9.12 4.19 9.12
CA THR A 122 7.65 4.22 9.14
C THR A 122 7.06 4.01 7.75
N ILE A 123 7.57 4.73 6.75
CA ILE A 123 7.09 4.63 5.37
C ILE A 123 7.46 3.27 4.77
N ALA A 124 8.69 2.80 4.97
CA ALA A 124 9.15 1.51 4.49
C ALA A 124 8.29 0.37 5.03
N ARG A 125 7.99 0.37 6.34
CA ARG A 125 7.11 -0.63 6.94
C ARG A 125 5.72 -0.61 6.31
N ARG A 126 5.14 0.58 6.16
CA ARG A 126 3.81 0.73 5.56
C ARG A 126 3.78 0.26 4.10
N PHE A 127 4.80 0.61 3.32
CA PHE A 127 4.94 0.14 1.95
C PHE A 127 5.00 -1.39 1.87
N LEU A 128 5.79 -2.04 2.74
CA LEU A 128 5.88 -3.50 2.78
C LEU A 128 4.53 -4.14 3.12
N THR A 129 3.78 -3.60 4.08
CA THR A 129 2.44 -4.10 4.42
C THR A 129 1.50 -4.03 3.20
N VAL A 130 1.43 -2.89 2.53
CA VAL A 130 0.59 -2.73 1.33
C VAL A 130 1.01 -3.69 0.21
N MET A 131 2.31 -3.90 0.02
CA MET A 131 2.81 -4.84 -1.00
C MET A 131 2.54 -6.31 -0.64
N GLN A 132 2.55 -6.65 0.64
CA GLN A 132 2.13 -7.98 1.11
C GLN A 132 0.64 -8.20 0.87
N ASP A 133 -0.20 -7.21 1.16
CA ASP A 133 -1.65 -7.27 0.89
C ASP A 133 -1.94 -7.43 -0.60
N TYR A 134 -1.20 -6.72 -1.46
CA TYR A 134 -1.26 -6.91 -2.91
C TYR A 134 -0.91 -8.35 -3.33
N SER A 135 0.21 -8.87 -2.83
CA SER A 135 0.68 -10.23 -3.14
C SER A 135 -0.33 -11.30 -2.70
N LYS A 136 -0.94 -11.10 -1.51
CA LYS A 136 -2.00 -11.95 -1.00
C LYS A 136 -3.23 -11.90 -1.90
N ALA A 137 -3.73 -10.71 -2.23
CA ALA A 137 -4.89 -10.55 -3.11
C ALA A 137 -4.70 -11.23 -4.49
N GLN A 138 -3.49 -11.16 -5.05
CA GLN A 138 -3.17 -11.86 -6.31
C GLN A 138 -3.17 -13.38 -6.15
N THR A 139 -2.60 -13.89 -5.06
CA THR A 139 -2.56 -15.33 -4.78
C THR A 139 -3.97 -15.87 -4.58
N ASP A 140 -4.78 -15.20 -3.77
CA ASP A 140 -6.17 -15.57 -3.49
C ASP A 140 -7.00 -15.59 -4.79
N TYR A 141 -6.87 -14.58 -5.64
CA TYR A 141 -7.54 -14.55 -6.95
C TYR A 141 -7.11 -15.71 -7.85
N ARG A 142 -5.80 -15.97 -7.95
CA ARG A 142 -5.27 -17.05 -8.78
C ARG A 142 -5.83 -18.40 -8.34
N ASP A 143 -5.90 -18.64 -7.04
CA ASP A 143 -6.34 -19.91 -6.49
C ASP A 143 -7.88 -20.05 -6.61
N ALA A 144 -8.64 -18.98 -6.39
CA ALA A 144 -10.08 -18.95 -6.66
C ALA A 144 -10.41 -19.20 -8.13
N ASN A 145 -9.66 -18.59 -9.06
CA ASN A 145 -9.88 -18.78 -10.49
C ASN A 145 -9.59 -20.22 -10.93
N LYS A 146 -8.54 -20.85 -10.38
CA LYS A 146 -8.25 -22.28 -10.61
C LYS A 146 -9.41 -23.18 -10.16
N GLN A 147 -9.99 -22.91 -8.99
CA GLN A 147 -11.13 -23.69 -8.48
C GLN A 147 -12.36 -23.54 -9.37
N ARG A 148 -12.65 -22.33 -9.88
CA ARG A 148 -13.76 -22.10 -10.83
C ARG A 148 -13.61 -22.94 -12.10
N ILE A 149 -12.42 -22.94 -12.70
CA ILE A 149 -12.15 -23.69 -13.94
C ILE A 149 -12.32 -25.19 -13.71
N ARG A 150 -11.83 -25.74 -12.59
CA ARG A 150 -12.05 -27.16 -12.25
C ARG A 150 -13.53 -27.52 -12.17
N ARG A 151 -14.35 -26.71 -11.48
CA ARG A 151 -15.79 -26.95 -11.38
C ARG A 151 -16.48 -26.88 -12.74
N GLN A 152 -16.10 -25.93 -13.61
CA GLN A 152 -16.68 -25.85 -14.96
C GLN A 152 -16.34 -27.10 -15.80
N MET A 153 -15.12 -27.63 -15.69
CA MET A 153 -14.75 -28.89 -16.36
C MET A 153 -15.54 -30.08 -15.82
N GLU A 154 -15.71 -30.19 -14.50
CA GLU A 154 -16.51 -31.25 -13.85
C GLU A 154 -17.98 -31.20 -14.28
N ILE A 155 -18.60 -30.01 -14.28
CA ILE A 155 -19.98 -29.81 -14.73
C ILE A 155 -20.12 -30.17 -16.21
N GLY A 156 -19.18 -29.74 -17.06
CA GLY A 156 -19.16 -30.08 -18.48
C GLY A 156 -19.08 -31.59 -18.70
N MET A 157 -18.22 -32.29 -17.95
CA MET A 157 -18.10 -33.75 -18.00
C MET A 157 -19.40 -34.45 -17.58
N LEU A 158 -20.06 -34.00 -16.51
CA LEU A 158 -21.33 -34.55 -16.05
C LEU A 158 -22.47 -34.33 -17.04
N LEU A 159 -22.56 -33.15 -17.65
CA LEU A 159 -23.55 -32.86 -18.70
C LEU A 159 -23.34 -33.76 -19.91
N LEU A 160 -22.07 -33.99 -20.30
CA LEU A 160 -21.73 -34.87 -21.42
C LEU A 160 -22.08 -36.33 -21.11
N LEU A 161 -21.82 -36.79 -19.88
CA LEU A 161 -22.20 -38.12 -19.41
C LEU A 161 -23.73 -38.29 -19.39
N LEU A 162 -24.48 -37.30 -18.90
CA LEU A 162 -25.94 -37.32 -18.86
C LEU A 162 -26.54 -37.34 -20.27
N LEU A 163 -25.99 -36.54 -21.19
CA LEU A 163 -26.40 -36.52 -22.59
C LEU A 163 -26.14 -37.88 -23.28
N LEU A 164 -24.98 -38.49 -23.00
CA LEU A 164 -24.64 -39.82 -23.49
C LEU A 164 -25.58 -40.90 -22.93
N LEU A 165 -25.94 -40.80 -21.64
CA LEU A 165 -26.87 -41.72 -20.99
C LEU A 165 -28.30 -41.57 -21.53
N MET A 166 -28.74 -40.35 -21.85
CA MET A 166 -30.04 -40.10 -22.51
C MET A 166 -30.08 -40.62 -23.96
N LEU A 167 -28.93 -40.63 -24.67
CA LEU A 167 -28.81 -41.21 -26.02
C LEU A 167 -28.73 -42.74 -26.02
N LEU A 168 -28.17 -43.34 -24.95
CA LEU A 168 -27.98 -44.79 -24.81
C LEU A 168 -29.16 -45.49 -24.13
N LEU A 169 -30.02 -44.78 -23.39
CA LEU A 169 -31.24 -45.38 -22.86
C LEU A 169 -32.27 -45.56 -24.00
N PRO A 170 -32.82 -46.78 -24.19
CA PRO A 170 -33.87 -46.99 -25.17
C PRO A 170 -35.10 -46.18 -24.79
N MET A 171 -35.64 -45.42 -25.76
CA MET A 171 -36.90 -44.69 -25.61
C MET A 171 -38.00 -45.69 -25.19
N PRO A 172 -38.68 -45.52 -24.05
CA PRO A 172 -39.86 -46.33 -23.75
C PRO A 172 -40.95 -45.99 -24.77
N CYS A 173 -41.41 -47.02 -25.49
CA CYS A 173 -42.57 -46.94 -26.39
C CYS A 173 -43.84 -46.49 -25.66
#